data_AF-A0A8C3QSL2-F1
#
_entry.id   AF-A0A8C3QSL2-F1
#
_cell.length_a   1.000
_cell.length_b   1.000
_cell.length_c   1.000
_cell.angle_alpha   90.00
_cell.angle_beta   90.00
_cell.angle_gamma   90.00
#
_symmetry.space_group_name_H-M   'P 1'
#
loop_
_entity.id
_entity.type
_entity.pdbx_description
1 polymer ?
#
loop_
_entity_poly.entity_id
_entity_poly.type
_entity_poly.pdbx_seq_one_letter_code
_entity_poly.pdbx_strand_id
1 'polypeptide(L)'
;MFPEDPGGCNSCPRCSSPSRSLLQRLGGIFLPSGMAQTLSDRDEGLPGAVLDAYIQEVLQSHQPLILFLEEPLASLRLADPARCWLLRVLRALQDGAVPDILVVPVGIAYDVAPGRVEHDGALPQPLGIGTCLWAAFQALCWHRGCAQVDFSQPFSLREFVDNNLVGPVLTGNRPEQLLLPAILGRRPLDVGSVGTLSPSLGTEEEILVTALGLHALSDSSACSAITAVGITAALLLHRHQEVVLLPQLMWDFSALLEQLLLRGRAVGFSGQLRALVGHSLRQLCPPLSLHPLRPPRAALGSPEPSVRARLGRLAGAVRHHLAAEAVGACAIRALLLEVLPILGPPSSLTRIVLSRDELLHKILQLLQLLPPTLLGLQPCQPSDCHSLDILDKLILGGLLEEEEPESERGGCDVAPWHFLRGCSLGSFTDDSDSDSERGAAKQCYKLSEPQGFPGFLLFLCRLLSPILHTYGRAVQFLERPPWPQPEADYVEALLEFLAEDEYGYPDRSLALSSLQSFKDMGVLEELQTPTGLLLQLSQPFQSASNREKLGAFIHQFTQL
;
A
#
# COMPACT_ATOMS: atom_id res chain seq x y z
N MET A 1 2.03 11.74 -17.09
CA MET A 1 1.21 12.47 -18.08
C MET A 1 0.57 13.66 -17.36
N PHE A 2 0.51 14.87 -17.93
CA PHE A 2 -0.05 16.06 -17.27
C PHE A 2 -1.49 16.32 -17.75
N PRO A 3 -2.51 16.41 -16.86
CA PRO A 3 -3.85 16.86 -17.22
C PRO A 3 -3.94 18.41 -17.20
N GLU A 4 -4.68 19.02 -18.13
CA GLU A 4 -5.05 20.44 -18.13
C GLU A 4 -6.54 20.62 -17.77
N ASP A 5 -6.87 21.68 -17.02
CA ASP A 5 -8.22 22.04 -16.56
C ASP A 5 -8.90 23.12 -17.43
N PRO A 6 -10.25 23.24 -17.41
CA PRO A 6 -11.05 23.98 -18.38
C PRO A 6 -11.24 25.45 -17.98
N GLY A 7 -10.26 26.29 -18.26
CA GLY A 7 -10.39 27.75 -18.15
C GLY A 7 -10.54 28.39 -19.53
N GLY A 8 -11.76 28.73 -19.91
CA GLY A 8 -12.08 29.29 -21.22
C GLY A 8 -11.27 30.55 -21.57
N CYS A 9 -10.56 30.49 -22.68
CA CYS A 9 -10.22 31.67 -23.46
C CYS A 9 -10.48 31.38 -24.95
N ASN A 10 -11.62 31.91 -25.43
CA ASN A 10 -11.93 32.05 -26.83
C ASN A 10 -10.85 32.87 -27.54
N SER A 11 -9.87 32.22 -28.17
CA SER A 11 -9.24 32.67 -29.44
C SER A 11 -8.04 31.80 -29.84
N CYS A 12 -8.10 31.28 -31.08
CA CYS A 12 -7.03 30.66 -31.89
C CYS A 12 -6.62 29.19 -31.62
N PRO A 13 -6.98 28.26 -32.53
CA PRO A 13 -6.53 26.88 -32.51
C PRO A 13 -5.31 26.71 -33.43
N ARG A 14 -4.08 27.07 -33.02
CA ARG A 14 -2.86 26.74 -33.82
C ARG A 14 -1.49 27.07 -33.22
N CYS A 15 -1.32 27.12 -31.90
CA CYS A 15 0.02 27.23 -31.32
C CYS A 15 0.33 26.03 -30.44
N SER A 16 0.95 24.99 -31.02
CA SER A 16 1.63 23.95 -30.25
C SER A 16 2.75 24.59 -29.44
N SER A 17 2.71 24.48 -28.12
CA SER A 17 3.80 24.94 -27.26
C SER A 17 5.13 24.24 -27.65
N PRO A 18 6.27 24.94 -27.71
CA PRO A 18 7.57 24.31 -27.94
C PRO A 18 7.92 23.14 -26.98
N SER A 19 7.33 23.10 -25.78
CA SER A 19 7.43 21.94 -24.88
C SER A 19 6.68 20.72 -25.43
N ARG A 20 5.49 20.91 -26.01
CA ARG A 20 4.74 19.85 -26.68
C ARG A 20 5.48 19.30 -27.88
N SER A 21 6.11 20.15 -28.70
CA SER A 21 6.89 19.69 -29.85
C SER A 21 8.18 18.97 -29.44
N LEU A 22 8.82 19.39 -28.34
CA LEU A 22 10.00 18.71 -27.80
C LEU A 22 9.63 17.36 -27.18
N LEU A 23 8.56 17.30 -26.40
CA LEU A 23 8.05 16.05 -25.85
C LEU A 23 7.54 15.12 -26.96
N GLN A 24 6.88 15.63 -28.01
CA GLN A 24 6.52 14.84 -29.20
C GLN A 24 7.76 14.26 -29.90
N ARG A 25 8.86 15.01 -30.00
CA ARG A 25 10.14 14.50 -30.52
C ARG A 25 10.78 13.45 -29.62
N LEU A 26 10.46 13.44 -28.33
CA LEU A 26 10.87 12.43 -27.37
C LEU A 26 9.87 11.26 -27.26
N GLY A 27 8.87 11.19 -28.15
CA GLY A 27 7.84 10.13 -28.15
C GLY A 27 6.65 10.39 -27.24
N GLY A 28 6.55 11.59 -26.66
CA GLY A 28 5.44 12.02 -25.81
C GLY A 28 4.16 12.24 -26.61
N ILE A 29 3.10 11.51 -26.24
CA ILE A 29 1.78 11.60 -26.85
C ILE A 29 0.94 12.60 -26.06
N PHE A 30 0.27 13.50 -26.78
CA PHE A 30 -0.62 14.50 -26.19
C PHE A 30 -2.01 14.33 -26.77
N LEU A 31 -2.92 13.80 -25.98
CA LEU A 31 -4.33 13.68 -26.34
C LEU A 31 -4.96 15.09 -26.43
N PRO A 32 -5.90 15.32 -27.37
CA PRO A 32 -6.63 16.59 -27.46
C PRO A 32 -7.42 16.90 -26.18
N SER A 33 -7.47 18.18 -25.79
CA SER A 33 -8.30 18.69 -24.70
C SER A 33 -9.77 18.37 -24.96
N GLY A 34 -10.37 17.54 -24.10
CA GLY A 34 -11.71 16.97 -24.27
C GLY A 34 -11.73 15.45 -24.12
N MET A 35 -10.62 14.75 -24.41
CA MET A 35 -10.53 13.28 -24.23
C MET A 35 -10.18 12.84 -22.81
N ALA A 36 -9.62 13.75 -21.99
CA ALA A 36 -9.25 13.44 -20.60
C ALA A 36 -10.48 13.38 -19.67
N GLN A 37 -11.55 14.10 -20.02
CA GLN A 37 -12.80 14.15 -19.23
C GLN A 37 -13.80 13.07 -19.66
N THR A 38 -13.65 12.48 -20.85
CA THR A 38 -14.52 11.43 -21.41
C THR A 38 -13.87 10.05 -21.42
N LEU A 39 -12.88 9.82 -20.55
CA LEU A 39 -12.30 8.48 -20.36
C LEU A 39 -13.20 7.56 -19.52
N SER A 40 -14.20 8.12 -18.83
CA SER A 40 -15.20 7.41 -18.04
C SER A 40 -16.39 6.91 -18.84
N ASP A 41 -16.73 7.57 -19.96
CA ASP A 41 -17.71 7.06 -20.89
C ASP A 41 -16.99 6.20 -21.93
N ARG A 42 -17.51 5.00 -22.16
CA ARG A 42 -17.13 4.07 -23.23
C ARG A 42 -17.28 4.73 -24.60
N ASP A 43 -16.41 5.67 -24.93
CA ASP A 43 -16.52 6.39 -26.18
C ASP A 43 -15.86 5.53 -27.27
N GLU A 44 -16.65 4.57 -27.78
CA GLU A 44 -16.48 3.82 -29.04
C GLU A 44 -16.49 4.74 -30.28
N GLY A 45 -16.31 6.05 -30.10
CA GLY A 45 -16.18 7.01 -31.18
C GLY A 45 -14.81 6.97 -31.86
N LEU A 46 -14.65 7.84 -32.86
CA LEU A 46 -13.39 8.06 -33.59
C LEU A 46 -12.16 8.27 -32.66
N PRO A 47 -12.26 9.02 -31.54
CA PRO A 47 -11.20 9.14 -30.55
C PRO A 47 -10.62 7.82 -30.04
N GLY A 48 -11.49 6.91 -29.62
CA GLY A 48 -11.12 5.61 -29.08
C GLY A 48 -10.45 4.75 -30.14
N ALA A 49 -11.06 4.68 -31.32
CA ALA A 49 -10.53 3.90 -32.45
C ALA A 49 -9.15 4.40 -32.92
N VAL A 50 -8.91 5.71 -32.95
CA VAL A 50 -7.60 6.28 -33.30
C VAL A 50 -6.54 5.88 -32.27
N LEU A 51 -6.90 5.87 -30.99
CA LEU A 51 -5.98 5.50 -29.93
C LEU A 51 -5.67 3.99 -29.94
N ASP A 52 -6.67 3.15 -30.20
CA ASP A 52 -6.49 1.70 -30.33
C ASP A 52 -5.60 1.36 -31.52
N ALA A 53 -5.87 1.94 -32.70
CA ALA A 53 -5.02 1.78 -33.87
C ALA A 53 -3.58 2.25 -33.61
N TYR A 54 -3.42 3.39 -32.91
CA TYR A 54 -2.09 3.88 -32.54
C TYR A 54 -1.34 2.89 -31.64
N ILE A 55 -1.99 2.35 -30.61
CA ILE A 55 -1.36 1.36 -29.70
C ILE A 55 -0.96 0.12 -30.48
N GLN A 56 -1.83 -0.39 -31.36
CA GLN A 56 -1.52 -1.52 -32.23
C GLN A 56 -0.28 -1.25 -33.10
N GLU A 57 -0.21 -0.10 -33.77
CA GLU A 57 0.93 0.29 -34.61
C GLU A 57 2.24 0.45 -33.81
N VAL A 58 2.18 1.03 -32.61
CA VAL A 58 3.35 1.16 -31.71
C VAL A 58 3.87 -0.21 -31.30
N LEU A 59 2.98 -1.11 -30.91
CA LEU A 59 3.33 -2.47 -30.50
C LEU A 59 3.87 -3.30 -31.68
N GLN A 60 3.25 -3.20 -32.86
CA GLN A 60 3.72 -3.85 -34.10
C GLN A 60 5.08 -3.32 -34.55
N SER A 61 5.33 -2.02 -34.33
CA SER A 61 6.63 -1.38 -34.60
C SER A 61 7.69 -1.68 -33.52
N HIS A 62 7.38 -2.52 -32.53
CA HIS A 62 8.26 -2.86 -31.40
C HIS A 62 8.76 -1.63 -30.61
N GLN A 63 7.95 -0.57 -30.53
CA GLN A 63 8.29 0.61 -29.74
C GLN A 63 7.82 0.47 -28.30
N PRO A 64 8.62 0.91 -27.30
CA PRO A 64 8.24 0.80 -25.91
C PRO A 64 7.15 1.82 -25.55
N LEU A 65 6.14 1.36 -24.80
CA LEU A 65 5.10 2.20 -24.22
C LEU A 65 5.39 2.43 -22.73
N ILE A 66 5.42 3.68 -22.28
CA ILE A 66 5.62 4.03 -20.86
C ILE A 66 4.29 4.47 -20.26
N LEU A 67 3.82 3.72 -19.27
CA LEU A 67 2.58 3.97 -18.55
C LEU A 67 2.88 4.35 -17.09
N PHE A 68 2.21 5.39 -16.60
CA PHE A 68 2.26 5.77 -15.18
C PHE A 68 1.04 5.17 -14.48
N LEU A 69 1.28 4.25 -13.55
CA LEU A 69 0.22 3.49 -12.88
C LEU A 69 -0.37 4.24 -11.68
N GLU A 70 0.38 5.17 -11.08
CA GLU A 70 -0.06 5.97 -9.94
C GLU A 70 -0.20 7.45 -10.29
N GLU A 71 -1.08 8.13 -9.56
CA GLU A 71 -1.18 9.59 -9.58
C GLU A 71 -0.40 10.25 -8.43
N PRO A 72 0.19 11.44 -8.64
CA PRO A 72 0.95 12.15 -7.61
C PRO A 72 0.14 12.57 -6.39
N LEU A 73 -1.19 12.48 -6.36
CA LEU A 73 -2.01 12.81 -5.19
C LEU A 73 -2.66 11.58 -4.56
N ALA A 74 -2.53 10.41 -5.19
CA ALA A 74 -3.13 9.14 -4.79
C ALA A 74 -2.14 7.97 -4.97
N SER A 75 -0.87 8.17 -4.60
CA SER A 75 0.09 7.07 -4.45
C SER A 75 -0.54 6.00 -3.55
N LEU A 76 -0.45 4.72 -3.89
CA LEU A 76 -1.18 3.57 -3.30
C LEU A 76 -2.48 3.14 -4.01
N ARG A 77 -2.91 3.83 -5.08
CA ARG A 77 -4.05 3.40 -5.93
C ARG A 77 -3.64 3.35 -7.39
N LEU A 78 -4.19 2.36 -8.10
CA LEU A 78 -4.14 2.30 -9.55
C LEU A 78 -4.99 3.43 -10.12
N ALA A 79 -4.37 4.32 -10.89
CA ALA A 79 -5.03 5.46 -11.49
C ALA A 79 -6.03 5.02 -12.57
N ASP A 80 -7.20 5.64 -12.64
CA ASP A 80 -8.20 5.32 -13.67
C ASP A 80 -7.67 5.51 -15.10
N PRO A 81 -6.89 6.58 -15.42
CA PRO A 81 -6.22 6.67 -16.71
C PRO A 81 -5.35 5.45 -17.02
N ALA A 82 -4.61 4.94 -16.02
CA ALA A 82 -3.75 3.77 -16.20
C ALA A 82 -4.57 2.52 -16.54
N ARG A 83 -5.72 2.31 -15.89
CA ARG A 83 -6.65 1.21 -16.20
C ARG A 83 -7.12 1.29 -17.64
N CYS A 84 -7.54 2.48 -18.10
CA CYS A 84 -7.99 2.64 -19.47
C CYS A 84 -6.89 2.38 -20.50
N TRP A 85 -5.65 2.78 -20.24
CA TRP A 85 -4.51 2.47 -21.12
C TRP A 85 -4.19 0.97 -21.14
N LEU A 86 -4.15 0.34 -19.98
CA LEU A 86 -3.92 -1.11 -19.87
C LEU A 86 -5.02 -1.92 -20.56
N LEU A 87 -6.28 -1.48 -20.50
CA LEU A 87 -7.38 -2.11 -21.22
C LEU A 87 -7.16 -2.11 -22.73
N ARG A 88 -6.66 -1.01 -23.29
CA ARG A 88 -6.36 -0.92 -24.73
C ARG A 88 -5.17 -1.80 -25.13
N VAL A 89 -4.15 -1.87 -24.27
CA VAL A 89 -3.01 -2.80 -24.46
C VAL A 89 -3.48 -4.25 -24.42
N LEU A 90 -4.38 -4.61 -23.50
CA LEU A 90 -4.98 -5.92 -23.42
C LEU A 90 -5.77 -6.26 -24.69
N ARG A 91 -6.59 -5.32 -25.18
CA ARG A 91 -7.36 -5.51 -26.43
C ARG A 91 -6.45 -5.70 -27.64
N ALA A 92 -5.37 -4.93 -27.75
CA ALA A 92 -4.39 -5.12 -28.83
C ALA A 92 -3.78 -6.55 -28.83
N LEU A 93 -3.57 -7.15 -27.66
CA LEU A 93 -3.14 -8.55 -27.54
C LEU A 93 -4.26 -9.51 -27.96
N GLN A 94 -5.50 -9.31 -27.49
CA GLN A 94 -6.65 -10.16 -27.80
C GLN A 94 -7.04 -10.12 -29.29
N ASP A 95 -6.91 -8.96 -29.93
CA ASP A 95 -7.11 -8.77 -31.37
C ASP A 95 -6.00 -9.41 -32.21
N GLY A 96 -4.94 -9.92 -31.58
CA GLY A 96 -3.81 -10.55 -32.25
C GLY A 96 -2.92 -9.57 -33.01
N ALA A 97 -2.93 -8.28 -32.64
CA ALA A 97 -2.07 -7.27 -33.27
C ALA A 97 -0.57 -7.59 -33.06
N VAL A 98 -0.24 -8.20 -31.93
CA VAL A 98 1.09 -8.73 -31.59
C VAL A 98 0.96 -10.10 -30.89
N PRO A 99 1.95 -11.00 -31.02
CA PRO A 99 1.85 -12.34 -30.44
C PRO A 99 1.92 -12.35 -28.91
N ASP A 100 2.66 -11.40 -28.32
CA ASP A 100 2.81 -11.20 -26.88
C ASP A 100 3.35 -9.79 -26.59
N ILE A 101 3.16 -9.31 -25.36
CA ILE A 101 3.62 -8.03 -24.83
C ILE A 101 4.37 -8.28 -23.53
N LEU A 102 5.63 -7.86 -23.47
CA LEU A 102 6.40 -7.92 -22.22
C LEU A 102 6.12 -6.66 -21.39
N VAL A 103 5.60 -6.85 -20.18
CA VAL A 103 5.40 -5.79 -19.20
C VAL A 103 6.63 -5.74 -18.30
N VAL A 104 7.21 -4.54 -18.16
CA VAL A 104 8.37 -4.29 -17.30
C VAL A 104 7.99 -3.31 -16.21
N PRO A 105 7.70 -3.78 -14.98
CA PRO A 105 7.50 -2.90 -13.84
C PRO A 105 8.77 -2.11 -13.52
N VAL A 106 8.58 -0.83 -13.16
CA VAL A 106 9.69 0.12 -12.92
C VAL A 106 9.43 0.86 -11.61
N GLY A 107 10.30 0.62 -10.63
CA GLY A 107 10.33 1.35 -9.37
C GLY A 107 11.21 2.58 -9.48
N ILE A 108 10.71 3.73 -9.01
CA ILE A 108 11.53 4.95 -8.94
C ILE A 108 11.56 5.46 -7.50
N ALA A 109 12.75 5.46 -6.93
CA ALA A 109 13.01 5.96 -5.59
C ALA A 109 13.58 7.37 -5.65
N TYR A 110 12.92 8.31 -4.96
CA TYR A 110 13.39 9.69 -4.83
C TYR A 110 13.74 10.01 -3.38
N ASP A 111 14.85 10.70 -3.16
CA ASP A 111 15.10 11.39 -1.88
C ASP A 111 14.03 12.47 -1.65
N VAL A 112 13.74 13.25 -2.70
CA VAL A 112 12.66 14.24 -2.75
C VAL A 112 12.04 14.22 -4.14
N ALA A 113 10.74 13.90 -4.22
CA ALA A 113 10.03 13.84 -5.49
C ALA A 113 9.98 15.22 -6.18
N PRO A 114 10.28 15.31 -7.49
CA PRO A 114 10.20 16.58 -8.24
C PRO A 114 8.75 17.07 -8.36
N GLY A 115 8.54 18.38 -8.26
CA GLY A 115 7.25 19.04 -8.57
C GLY A 115 6.26 19.26 -7.42
N ARG A 116 6.52 18.77 -6.20
CA ARG A 116 5.65 19.04 -5.04
C ARG A 116 6.11 20.29 -4.28
N VAL A 117 5.60 21.45 -4.68
CA VAL A 117 5.57 22.63 -3.79
C VAL A 117 4.51 22.35 -2.72
N GLU A 118 4.84 22.56 -1.45
CA GLU A 118 3.97 22.35 -0.28
C GLU A 118 2.80 23.35 -0.19
N HIS A 119 2.21 23.75 -1.32
CA HIS A 119 1.05 24.63 -1.35
C HIS A 119 -0.18 23.86 -1.84
N ASP A 120 -1.21 23.89 -0.98
CA ASP A 120 -2.64 23.74 -1.22
C ASP A 120 -3.06 23.11 -2.54
N GLY A 121 -3.84 22.02 -2.43
CA GLY A 121 -4.93 21.46 -3.28
C GLY A 121 -5.22 21.96 -4.70
N ALA A 122 -4.35 22.72 -5.33
CA ALA A 122 -4.50 23.28 -6.65
C ALA A 122 -3.87 22.31 -7.64
N LEU A 123 -4.68 21.89 -8.61
CA LEU A 123 -4.23 21.18 -9.78
C LEU A 123 -3.00 21.89 -10.37
N PRO A 124 -1.93 21.17 -10.76
CA PRO A 124 -0.76 21.80 -11.37
C PRO A 124 -1.19 22.65 -12.58
N GLN A 125 -1.14 23.98 -12.43
CA GLN A 125 -1.41 24.90 -13.53
C GLN A 125 -0.47 24.58 -14.69
N PRO A 126 -0.93 24.66 -15.95
CA PRO A 126 -0.09 24.38 -17.10
C PRO A 126 1.13 25.28 -17.08
N LEU A 127 2.28 24.68 -16.81
CA LEU A 127 3.54 25.38 -16.70
C LEU A 127 3.90 25.90 -18.10
N GLY A 128 3.88 27.21 -18.27
CA GLY A 128 4.47 27.86 -19.43
C GLY A 128 5.91 27.41 -19.65
N ILE A 129 6.39 27.44 -20.88
CA ILE A 129 7.73 26.91 -21.23
C ILE A 129 8.83 27.63 -20.45
N GLY A 130 8.66 28.93 -20.20
CA GLY A 130 9.54 29.71 -19.34
C GLY A 130 9.56 29.17 -17.91
N THR A 131 8.42 28.78 -17.33
CA THR A 131 8.38 28.20 -15.98
C THR A 131 8.86 26.75 -15.96
N CYS A 132 8.65 25.95 -17.02
CA CYS A 132 9.24 24.62 -17.16
C CYS A 132 10.77 24.67 -17.30
N LEU A 133 11.30 25.53 -18.16
CA LEU A 133 12.74 25.71 -18.34
C LEU A 133 13.38 26.31 -17.08
N TRP A 134 12.69 27.25 -16.43
CA TRP A 134 13.12 27.80 -15.16
C TRP A 134 13.06 26.76 -14.04
N ALA A 135 12.02 25.93 -13.96
CA ALA A 135 11.91 24.84 -13.01
C ALA A 135 12.96 23.75 -13.27
N ALA A 136 13.24 23.42 -14.54
CA ALA A 136 14.30 22.51 -14.93
C ALA A 136 15.68 23.10 -14.57
N PHE A 137 15.92 24.37 -14.86
CA PHE A 137 17.14 25.09 -14.49
C PHE A 137 17.30 25.16 -12.96
N GLN A 138 16.24 25.50 -12.22
CA GLN A 138 16.23 25.45 -10.76
C GLN A 138 16.45 24.02 -10.22
N ALA A 139 15.90 22.99 -10.87
CA ALA A 139 16.14 21.59 -10.50
C ALA A 139 17.57 21.13 -10.83
N LEU A 140 18.18 21.66 -11.89
CA LEU A 140 19.59 21.46 -12.23
C LEU A 140 20.53 22.22 -11.28
N CYS A 141 20.12 23.39 -10.79
CA CYS A 141 20.90 24.22 -9.87
C CYS A 141 20.69 23.87 -8.39
N TRP A 142 19.61 23.19 -8.02
CA TRP A 142 19.36 22.70 -6.65
C TRP A 142 19.63 21.21 -6.54
N HIS A 143 20.49 20.84 -5.59
CA HIS A 143 20.71 19.45 -5.17
C HIS A 143 19.46 18.88 -4.48
N ARG A 144 18.43 18.49 -5.26
CA ARG A 144 17.17 17.87 -4.78
C ARG A 144 17.33 16.41 -4.31
N GLY A 145 18.55 15.99 -3.97
CA GLY A 145 18.89 14.62 -3.60
C GLY A 145 19.09 13.70 -4.80
N CYS A 146 18.97 12.41 -4.57
CA CYS A 146 19.16 11.37 -5.58
C CYS A 146 17.82 10.81 -6.07
N ALA A 147 17.81 10.35 -7.33
CA ALA A 147 16.76 9.53 -7.90
C ALA A 147 17.39 8.24 -8.42
N GLN A 148 16.77 7.10 -8.10
CA GLN A 148 17.17 5.78 -8.58
C GLN A 148 16.01 5.12 -9.30
N VAL A 149 16.32 4.47 -10.41
CA VAL A 149 15.36 3.75 -11.25
C VAL A 149 15.77 2.29 -11.26
N ASP A 150 14.89 1.43 -10.78
CA ASP A 150 15.08 -0.01 -10.68
C ASP A 150 14.03 -0.72 -11.54
N PHE A 151 14.46 -1.73 -12.28
CA PHE A 151 13.61 -2.53 -13.16
C PHE A 151 13.37 -3.89 -12.51
N SER A 152 12.13 -4.33 -12.44
CA SER A 152 11.81 -5.69 -12.00
C SER A 152 11.95 -6.69 -13.16
N GLN A 153 11.74 -7.97 -12.86
CA GLN A 153 11.72 -9.01 -13.88
C GLN A 153 10.55 -8.76 -14.86
N PRO A 154 10.81 -8.73 -16.18
CA PRO A 154 9.75 -8.61 -17.17
C PRO A 154 8.88 -9.87 -17.17
N PHE A 155 7.57 -9.71 -17.33
CA PHE A 155 6.63 -10.82 -17.45
C PHE A 155 5.79 -10.71 -18.72
N SER A 156 5.36 -11.86 -19.25
CA SER A 156 4.51 -11.96 -20.43
C SER A 156 3.06 -11.61 -20.10
N LEU A 157 2.49 -10.66 -20.83
CA LEU A 157 1.07 -10.34 -20.71
C LEU A 157 0.22 -11.52 -21.15
N ARG A 158 0.62 -12.24 -22.20
CA ARG A 158 -0.08 -13.43 -22.64
C ARG A 158 -0.12 -14.52 -21.57
N GLU A 159 1.02 -14.80 -20.94
CA GLU A 159 1.09 -15.75 -19.83
C GLU A 159 0.20 -15.30 -18.65
N PHE A 160 0.19 -14.00 -18.34
CA PHE A 160 -0.65 -13.44 -17.28
C PHE A 160 -2.15 -13.66 -17.55
N VAL A 161 -2.58 -13.47 -18.80
CA VAL A 161 -3.97 -13.66 -19.23
C VAL A 161 -4.32 -15.16 -19.28
N ASP A 162 -3.48 -15.99 -19.90
CA ASP A 162 -3.71 -17.42 -20.10
C ASP A 162 -3.79 -18.17 -18.75
N ASN A 163 -2.95 -17.78 -17.78
CA ASN A 163 -2.94 -18.37 -16.44
C ASN A 163 -4.15 -17.98 -15.58
N ASN A 164 -5.07 -17.14 -16.08
CA ASN A 164 -6.32 -16.78 -15.42
C ASN A 164 -6.17 -16.52 -13.91
N LEU A 165 -5.18 -15.70 -13.51
CA LEU A 165 -5.02 -15.21 -12.11
C LEU A 165 -6.24 -14.40 -11.63
N VAL A 166 -7.19 -14.18 -12.54
CA VAL A 166 -8.54 -13.67 -12.34
C VAL A 166 -9.41 -14.64 -11.52
N GLY A 167 -9.16 -15.95 -11.58
CA GLY A 167 -9.90 -16.96 -10.82
C GLY A 167 -9.99 -16.62 -9.33
N PRO A 168 -8.88 -16.48 -8.60
CA PRO A 168 -8.88 -16.05 -7.19
C PRO A 168 -9.49 -14.66 -6.93
N VAL A 169 -9.39 -13.72 -7.89
CA VAL A 169 -9.95 -12.35 -7.76
C VAL A 169 -11.47 -12.33 -7.98
N LEU A 170 -12.00 -13.20 -8.84
CA LEU A 170 -13.43 -13.38 -9.12
C LEU A 170 -14.13 -14.33 -8.15
N THR A 171 -13.42 -15.34 -7.65
CA THR A 171 -13.96 -16.40 -6.78
C THR A 171 -13.60 -16.20 -5.30
N GLY A 172 -12.75 -15.23 -4.98
CA GLY A 172 -12.43 -14.86 -3.62
C GLY A 172 -13.68 -14.37 -2.88
N ASN A 173 -13.96 -14.96 -1.72
CA ASN A 173 -15.02 -14.48 -0.84
C ASN A 173 -14.75 -13.02 -0.49
N ARG A 174 -15.78 -12.16 -0.62
CA ARG A 174 -15.62 -10.71 -0.40
C ARG A 174 -15.20 -10.42 1.04
N PRO A 175 -14.51 -9.30 1.30
CA PRO A 175 -14.32 -8.79 2.67
C PRO A 175 -15.67 -8.66 3.40
N GLU A 176 -16.73 -8.23 2.71
CA GLU A 176 -18.13 -8.30 3.18
C GLU A 176 -18.54 -9.66 3.73
N GLN A 177 -18.14 -10.77 3.10
CA GLN A 177 -18.57 -12.11 3.47
C GLN A 177 -17.69 -12.72 4.58
N LEU A 178 -16.41 -12.35 4.63
CA LEU A 178 -15.44 -12.90 5.58
C LEU A 178 -15.34 -12.06 6.87
N LEU A 179 -15.28 -10.73 6.76
CA LEU A 179 -15.09 -9.84 7.91
C LEU A 179 -16.39 -9.40 8.56
N LEU A 180 -17.42 -9.09 7.79
CA LEU A 180 -18.65 -8.51 8.35
C LEU A 180 -19.33 -9.44 9.37
N PRO A 181 -19.38 -10.78 9.18
CA PRO A 181 -19.88 -11.67 10.23
C PRO A 181 -19.05 -11.58 11.52
N ALA A 182 -17.72 -11.58 11.40
CA ALA A 182 -16.82 -11.46 12.54
C ALA A 182 -17.00 -10.12 13.28
N ILE A 183 -17.09 -9.01 12.56
CA ILE A 183 -17.28 -7.65 13.11
C ILE A 183 -18.63 -7.53 13.81
N LEU A 184 -19.71 -8.05 13.21
CA LEU A 184 -21.05 -7.95 13.78
C LEU A 184 -21.33 -8.97 14.89
N GLY A 185 -20.43 -9.94 15.10
CA GLY A 185 -20.59 -11.04 16.06
C GLY A 185 -21.59 -12.11 15.59
N ARG A 186 -21.73 -12.29 14.27
CA ARG A 186 -22.54 -13.34 13.65
C ARG A 186 -21.65 -14.54 13.32
N ARG A 187 -22.20 -15.76 13.38
CA ARG A 187 -21.48 -16.94 12.89
C ARG A 187 -21.20 -16.77 11.40
N PRO A 188 -20.00 -17.15 10.90
CA PRO A 188 -19.78 -17.26 9.47
C PRO A 188 -20.90 -18.14 8.90
N LEU A 189 -21.56 -17.68 7.85
CA LEU A 189 -22.42 -18.60 7.09
C LEU A 189 -21.51 -19.70 6.54
N ASP A 190 -21.94 -20.96 6.59
CA ASP A 190 -21.29 -22.03 5.83
C ASP A 190 -21.47 -21.72 4.34
N VAL A 191 -20.60 -20.84 3.82
CA VAL A 191 -20.55 -20.50 2.41
C VAL A 191 -19.76 -21.63 1.75
N GLY A 192 -20.46 -22.73 1.46
CA GLY A 192 -20.07 -23.54 0.32
C GLY A 192 -19.92 -22.60 -0.87
N SER A 193 -18.81 -22.72 -1.61
CA SER A 193 -18.43 -21.93 -2.79
C SER A 193 -19.61 -21.57 -3.71
N VAL A 194 -20.34 -20.51 -3.38
CA VAL A 194 -21.30 -19.87 -4.26
C VAL A 194 -20.74 -18.48 -4.54
N GLY A 195 -19.76 -18.47 -5.45
CA GLY A 195 -19.29 -17.26 -6.12
C GLY A 195 -20.48 -16.62 -6.81
N THR A 196 -21.18 -15.74 -6.09
CA THR A 196 -22.28 -14.99 -6.65
C THR A 196 -21.66 -13.79 -7.33
N LEU A 197 -21.53 -13.86 -8.66
CA LEU A 197 -21.20 -12.71 -9.51
C LEU A 197 -22.17 -11.58 -9.16
N SER A 198 -21.69 -10.58 -8.42
CA SER A 198 -22.50 -9.39 -8.19
C SER A 198 -22.32 -8.43 -9.37
N PRO A 199 -23.40 -7.74 -9.78
CA PRO A 199 -23.43 -6.87 -10.96
C PRO A 199 -22.62 -5.56 -10.81
N SER A 200 -21.82 -5.42 -9.75
CA SER A 200 -21.02 -4.23 -9.45
C SER A 200 -19.55 -4.36 -9.84
N LEU A 201 -19.05 -5.56 -10.16
CA LEU A 201 -17.75 -5.67 -10.79
C LEU A 201 -17.92 -5.35 -12.27
N GLY A 202 -17.01 -4.53 -12.78
CA GLY A 202 -16.90 -4.21 -14.19
C GLY A 202 -16.83 -5.46 -15.09
N THR A 203 -16.70 -5.25 -16.40
CA THR A 203 -16.51 -6.36 -17.34
C THR A 203 -15.33 -7.25 -16.94
N GLU A 204 -15.31 -8.53 -17.37
CA GLU A 204 -14.18 -9.44 -17.08
C GLU A 204 -12.82 -8.82 -17.48
N GLU A 205 -12.81 -8.05 -18.57
CA GLU A 205 -11.66 -7.25 -19.00
C GLU A 205 -11.22 -6.23 -17.96
N GLU A 206 -12.15 -5.49 -17.35
CA GLU A 206 -11.83 -4.49 -16.31
C GLU A 206 -11.23 -5.13 -15.07
N ILE A 207 -11.70 -6.31 -14.69
CA ILE A 207 -11.20 -7.06 -13.53
C ILE A 207 -9.78 -7.53 -13.81
N LEU A 208 -9.55 -8.11 -14.98
CA LEU A 208 -8.23 -8.56 -15.45
C LEU A 208 -7.23 -7.40 -15.55
N VAL A 209 -7.64 -6.27 -16.12
CA VAL A 209 -6.83 -5.05 -16.22
C VAL A 209 -6.48 -4.48 -14.85
N THR A 210 -7.43 -4.54 -13.92
CA THR A 210 -7.20 -4.10 -12.55
C THR A 210 -6.20 -5.01 -11.87
N ALA A 211 -6.36 -6.33 -11.97
CA ALA A 211 -5.40 -7.29 -11.45
C ALA A 211 -4.00 -7.09 -12.04
N LEU A 212 -3.89 -6.88 -13.36
CA LEU A 212 -2.64 -6.58 -14.06
C LEU A 212 -1.98 -5.31 -13.54
N GLY A 213 -2.74 -4.21 -13.45
CA GLY A 213 -2.22 -2.94 -12.97
C GLY A 213 -1.75 -3.01 -11.52
N LEU A 214 -2.51 -3.68 -10.65
CA LEU A 214 -2.16 -3.88 -9.24
C LEU A 214 -0.94 -4.80 -9.07
N HIS A 215 -0.80 -5.85 -9.90
CA HIS A 215 0.37 -6.71 -9.94
C HIS A 215 1.62 -5.91 -10.35
N ALA A 216 1.55 -5.18 -11.46
CA ALA A 216 2.64 -4.33 -11.92
C ALA A 216 3.00 -3.22 -10.91
N LEU A 217 2.02 -2.66 -10.20
CA LEU A 217 2.25 -1.70 -9.12
C LEU A 217 2.98 -2.32 -7.92
N SER A 218 2.55 -3.51 -7.48
CA SER A 218 3.19 -4.25 -6.40
C SER A 218 4.65 -4.56 -6.76
N ASP A 219 4.90 -5.05 -7.97
CA ASP A 219 6.26 -5.34 -8.44
C ASP A 219 7.13 -4.08 -8.58
N SER A 220 6.57 -2.99 -9.11
CA SER A 220 7.27 -1.70 -9.22
C SER A 220 7.67 -1.16 -7.84
N SER A 221 6.79 -1.35 -6.84
CA SER A 221 7.05 -0.90 -5.48
C SER A 221 8.05 -1.79 -4.75
N ALA A 222 7.98 -3.11 -4.99
CA ALA A 222 8.89 -4.09 -4.40
C ALA A 222 10.31 -4.02 -4.97
N CYS A 223 10.49 -3.58 -6.23
CA CYS A 223 11.81 -3.40 -6.82
C CYS A 223 12.43 -2.02 -6.52
N SER A 224 11.63 -1.05 -6.04
CA SER A 224 12.10 0.30 -5.74
C SER A 224 13.06 0.34 -4.56
N ALA A 225 14.27 0.86 -4.75
CA ALA A 225 15.26 0.95 -3.69
C ALA A 225 14.84 1.85 -2.51
N ILE A 226 15.22 1.46 -1.29
CA ILE A 226 14.97 2.27 -0.10
C ILE A 226 16.01 3.39 -0.01
N THR A 227 15.54 4.64 0.18
CA THR A 227 16.42 5.82 0.31
C THR A 227 16.83 6.08 1.76
N ALA A 228 17.97 6.75 1.97
CA ALA A 228 18.42 7.15 3.30
C ALA A 228 17.44 8.16 3.94
N VAL A 229 16.85 9.02 3.12
CA VAL A 229 15.79 9.95 3.54
C VAL A 229 14.57 9.17 4.05
N GLY A 230 14.16 8.10 3.35
CA GLY A 230 13.03 7.27 3.77
C GLY A 230 13.26 6.54 5.09
N ILE A 231 14.45 5.97 5.32
CA ILE A 231 14.82 5.35 6.61
C ILE A 231 14.80 6.38 7.73
N THR A 232 15.41 7.55 7.51
CA THR A 232 15.44 8.63 8.51
C THR A 232 14.02 9.12 8.82
N ALA A 233 13.17 9.29 7.81
CA ALA A 233 11.78 9.70 7.98
C ALA A 233 10.99 8.66 8.79
N ALA A 234 11.16 7.36 8.49
CA ALA A 234 10.49 6.29 9.23
C ALA A 234 10.91 6.26 10.71
N LEU A 235 12.20 6.46 11.01
CA LEU A 235 12.69 6.50 12.38
C LEU A 235 12.16 7.72 13.16
N LEU A 236 12.19 8.91 12.55
CA LEU A 236 11.65 10.11 13.17
C LEU A 236 10.14 10.00 13.41
N LEU A 237 9.41 9.37 12.50
CA LEU A 237 7.96 9.25 12.62
C LEU A 237 7.52 8.15 13.60
N HIS A 238 8.15 6.98 13.54
CA HIS A 238 7.66 5.77 14.21
C HIS A 238 8.50 5.34 15.42
N ARG A 239 9.70 5.89 15.60
CA ARG A 239 10.56 5.57 16.77
C ARG A 239 10.78 6.79 17.66
N HIS A 240 11.13 7.92 17.05
CA HIS A 240 11.61 9.13 17.72
C HIS A 240 10.60 10.29 17.57
N GLN A 241 9.43 10.15 18.19
CA GLN A 241 8.39 11.20 18.21
C GLN A 241 8.79 12.42 19.07
N GLU A 242 9.87 12.28 19.86
CA GLU A 242 10.47 13.32 20.67
C GLU A 242 11.91 13.64 20.22
N VAL A 243 12.58 14.49 20.98
CA VAL A 243 13.97 14.91 20.76
C VAL A 243 14.92 13.71 20.78
N VAL A 244 15.52 13.41 19.63
CA VAL A 244 16.56 12.37 19.49
C VAL A 244 17.95 12.96 19.31
N LEU A 245 18.93 12.39 20.01
CA LEU A 245 20.34 12.73 19.81
C LEU A 245 20.88 12.13 18.51
N LEU A 246 21.70 12.88 17.78
CA LEU A 246 22.27 12.42 16.51
C LEU A 246 22.99 11.06 16.60
N PRO A 247 23.81 10.75 17.64
CA PRO A 247 24.42 9.43 17.77
C PRO A 247 23.40 8.30 17.91
N GLN A 248 22.30 8.53 18.63
CA GLN A 248 21.22 7.55 18.80
C GLN A 248 20.48 7.34 17.48
N LEU A 249 20.16 8.42 16.76
CA LEU A 249 19.53 8.34 15.44
C LEU A 249 20.42 7.58 14.44
N MET A 250 21.74 7.81 14.47
CA MET A 250 22.68 7.07 13.64
C MET A 250 22.70 5.58 13.99
N TRP A 251 22.70 5.22 15.28
CA TRP A 251 22.64 3.82 15.71
C TRP A 251 21.36 3.13 15.23
N ASP A 252 20.21 3.77 15.45
CA ASP A 252 18.92 3.22 15.02
C ASP A 252 18.80 3.16 13.49
N PHE A 253 19.44 4.10 12.77
CA PHE A 253 19.56 4.03 11.31
C PHE A 253 20.33 2.79 10.87
N SER A 254 21.52 2.55 11.44
CA SER A 254 22.30 1.35 11.07
C SER A 254 21.56 0.07 11.41
N ALA A 255 20.91 0.02 12.58
CA ALA A 255 20.18 -1.16 13.00
C ALA A 255 18.94 -1.42 12.13
N LEU A 256 18.17 -0.39 11.73
CA LEU A 256 17.06 -0.54 10.78
C LEU A 256 17.57 -0.93 9.38
N LEU A 257 18.69 -0.35 8.93
CA LEU A 257 19.33 -0.73 7.68
C LEU A 257 19.73 -2.21 7.67
N GLU A 258 20.32 -2.71 8.75
CA GLU A 258 20.62 -4.14 8.90
C GLU A 258 19.37 -5.00 8.78
N GLN A 259 18.27 -4.63 9.45
CA GLN A 259 16.99 -5.34 9.33
C GLN A 259 16.47 -5.37 7.88
N LEU A 260 16.59 -4.26 7.14
CA LEU A 260 16.19 -4.21 5.73
C LEU A 260 17.09 -5.07 4.83
N LEU A 261 18.41 -5.06 5.05
CA LEU A 261 19.36 -5.84 4.28
C LEU A 261 19.23 -7.35 4.55
N LEU A 262 18.97 -7.75 5.81
CA LEU A 262 18.70 -9.15 6.16
C LEU A 262 17.50 -9.72 5.41
N ARG A 263 16.54 -8.87 5.04
CA ARG A 263 15.34 -9.22 4.25
C ARG A 263 15.58 -9.10 2.74
N GLY A 264 16.83 -8.93 2.31
CA GLY A 264 17.20 -8.82 0.90
C GLY A 264 16.71 -7.56 0.22
N ARG A 265 16.43 -6.48 0.96
CA ARG A 265 15.92 -5.23 0.36
C ARG A 265 17.05 -4.39 -0.22
N ALA A 266 16.84 -3.87 -1.43
CA ALA A 266 17.78 -2.97 -2.09
C ALA A 266 17.75 -1.59 -1.44
N VAL A 267 18.92 -0.97 -1.33
CA VAL A 267 19.07 0.41 -0.82
C VAL A 267 19.77 1.28 -1.85
N GLY A 268 19.29 2.50 -2.00
CA GLY A 268 19.73 3.41 -3.06
C GLY A 268 20.83 4.38 -2.66
N PHE A 269 21.67 4.00 -1.70
CA PHE A 269 22.69 4.87 -1.15
C PHE A 269 23.90 4.09 -0.65
N SER A 270 25.04 4.78 -0.54
CA SER A 270 26.28 4.22 0.02
C SER A 270 27.10 5.33 0.68
N GLY A 271 28.10 4.95 1.48
CA GLY A 271 29.04 5.89 2.12
C GLY A 271 28.92 5.96 3.63
N GLN A 272 29.44 7.04 4.21
CA GLN A 272 29.55 7.18 5.67
C GLN A 272 28.18 7.50 6.30
N LEU A 273 27.82 6.76 7.35
CA LEU A 273 26.56 6.91 8.09
C LEU A 273 26.27 8.36 8.53
N ARG A 274 27.28 9.09 9.03
CA ARG A 274 27.13 10.50 9.42
C ARG A 274 26.74 11.39 8.24
N ALA A 275 27.33 11.16 7.07
CA ALA A 275 27.03 11.94 5.88
C ALA A 275 25.64 11.63 5.35
N LEU A 276 25.22 10.36 5.39
CA LEU A 276 23.88 9.91 5.00
C LEU A 276 22.80 10.53 5.89
N VAL A 277 22.88 10.35 7.21
CA VAL A 277 21.93 10.94 8.16
C VAL A 277 21.96 12.47 8.08
N GLY A 278 23.14 13.07 7.94
CA GLY A 278 23.29 14.51 7.75
C GLY A 278 22.63 15.04 6.48
N HIS A 279 22.73 14.31 5.35
CA HIS A 279 22.03 14.62 4.11
C HIS A 279 20.52 14.48 4.27
N SER A 280 20.06 13.36 4.84
CA SER A 280 18.63 13.12 5.07
C SER A 280 17.99 14.21 5.91
N LEU A 281 18.62 14.63 7.01
CA LEU A 281 18.12 15.73 7.83
C LEU A 281 18.04 17.06 7.05
N ARG A 282 19.01 17.36 6.17
CA ARG A 282 18.96 18.56 5.32
C ARG A 282 17.80 18.52 4.33
N GLN A 283 17.51 17.36 3.74
CA GLN A 283 16.41 17.20 2.79
C GLN A 283 15.03 17.25 3.48
N LEU A 284 14.96 16.78 4.72
CA LEU A 284 13.74 16.82 5.54
C LEU A 284 13.42 18.23 6.09
N CYS A 285 14.40 19.13 6.21
CA CYS A 285 14.21 20.50 6.72
C CYS A 285 13.86 21.49 5.59
N PRO A 286 12.60 21.95 5.51
CA PRO A 286 12.24 23.22 6.18
C PRO A 286 10.82 23.24 6.80
N PRO A 287 10.55 23.98 7.91
CA PRO A 287 11.39 24.30 9.05
C PRO A 287 10.99 23.40 10.24
N LEU A 288 11.61 22.23 10.38
CA LEU A 288 11.77 21.67 11.72
C LEU A 288 12.69 22.64 12.46
N SER A 289 12.18 23.35 13.46
CA SER A 289 12.92 24.31 14.27
C SER A 289 14.08 23.61 14.98
N LEU A 290 15.20 23.43 14.29
CA LEU A 290 16.48 23.08 14.88
C LEU A 290 16.84 24.23 15.80
N HIS A 291 16.47 24.13 17.08
CA HIS A 291 16.98 25.04 18.08
C HIS A 291 18.47 24.75 18.22
N PRO A 292 19.36 25.71 17.91
CA PRO A 292 20.78 25.54 18.16
C PRO A 292 20.99 25.58 19.68
N LEU A 293 20.79 24.45 20.34
CA LEU A 293 21.40 24.18 21.63
C LEU A 293 22.83 23.73 21.34
N ARG A 294 23.79 24.20 22.16
CA ARG A 294 25.23 23.90 22.03
C ARG A 294 25.48 22.46 21.53
N PRO A 295 26.46 22.24 20.62
CA PRO A 295 26.77 20.88 20.16
C PRO A 295 27.01 19.96 21.37
N PRO A 296 26.44 18.74 21.42
CA PRO A 296 25.87 17.94 20.32
C PRO A 296 24.37 17.61 20.52
N ARG A 297 23.49 18.61 20.65
CA ARG A 297 22.04 18.37 20.85
C ARG A 297 21.23 19.01 19.73
N ALA A 298 20.68 18.19 18.84
CA ALA A 298 19.59 18.58 17.95
C ALA A 298 18.29 18.14 18.63
N ALA A 299 17.39 19.08 18.90
CA ALA A 299 16.07 18.80 19.43
C ALA A 299 15.05 18.89 18.30
N LEU A 300 14.48 17.75 17.92
CA LEU A 300 13.29 17.69 17.07
C LEU A 300 12.07 17.67 17.99
N GLY A 301 11.25 18.73 17.96
CA GLY A 301 9.93 18.71 18.62
C GLY A 301 8.94 17.83 17.85
N SER A 302 7.78 17.54 18.46
CA SER A 302 6.70 16.82 17.77
C SER A 302 6.35 17.52 16.45
N PRO A 303 6.34 16.79 15.31
CA PRO A 303 6.10 17.41 14.02
C PRO A 303 4.65 17.88 13.90
N GLU A 304 4.47 19.11 13.40
CA GLU A 304 3.20 19.65 12.88
C GLU A 304 2.53 18.63 11.93
N PRO A 305 1.19 18.59 11.83
CA PRO A 305 0.46 17.58 11.06
C PRO A 305 0.88 17.52 9.59
N SER A 306 1.21 18.67 8.99
CA SER A 306 1.72 18.77 7.61
C SER A 306 3.10 18.12 7.45
N VAL A 307 4.00 18.32 8.41
CA VAL A 307 5.33 17.69 8.45
C VAL A 307 5.19 16.18 8.68
N ARG A 308 4.26 15.76 9.54
CA ARG A 308 3.98 14.36 9.81
C ARG A 308 3.47 13.63 8.57
N ALA A 309 2.53 14.23 7.83
CA ALA A 309 2.05 13.70 6.56
C ALA A 309 3.20 13.58 5.53
N ARG A 310 4.11 14.57 5.48
CA ARG A 310 5.31 14.52 4.62
C ARG A 310 6.27 13.40 5.02
N LEU A 311 6.56 13.25 6.31
CA LEU A 311 7.39 12.16 6.83
C LEU A 311 6.76 10.81 6.52
N GLY A 312 5.44 10.67 6.68
CA GLY A 312 4.69 9.45 6.35
C GLY A 312 4.82 9.06 4.88
N ARG A 313 4.75 10.04 3.97
CA ARG A 313 4.98 9.81 2.53
C ARG A 313 6.42 9.37 2.24
N LEU A 314 7.42 10.01 2.85
CA LEU A 314 8.83 9.66 2.65
C LEU A 314 9.19 8.30 3.28
N ALA A 315 8.54 7.96 4.40
CA ALA A 315 8.65 6.65 5.03
C ALA A 315 7.90 5.54 4.26
N GLY A 316 7.15 5.88 3.20
CA GLY A 316 6.30 4.96 2.45
C GLY A 316 7.03 3.74 1.92
N ALA A 317 8.26 3.89 1.40
CA ALA A 317 9.07 2.77 0.92
C ALA A 317 9.43 1.79 2.05
N VAL A 318 9.86 2.29 3.22
CA VAL A 318 10.16 1.45 4.39
C VAL A 318 8.91 0.72 4.87
N ARG A 319 7.79 1.45 4.96
CA ARG A 319 6.50 0.89 5.33
C ARG A 319 6.08 -0.23 4.38
N HIS A 320 6.19 -0.03 3.07
CA HIS A 320 5.84 -1.03 2.06
C HIS A 320 6.68 -2.31 2.21
N HIS A 321 8.00 -2.18 2.33
CA HIS A 321 8.90 -3.34 2.44
C HIS A 321 8.75 -4.15 3.72
N LEU A 322 8.25 -3.51 4.79
CA LEU A 322 7.99 -4.11 6.10
C LEU A 322 6.49 -4.32 6.38
N ALA A 323 5.60 -4.07 5.41
CA ALA A 323 4.15 -4.06 5.64
C ALA A 323 3.64 -5.43 6.08
N ALA A 324 4.12 -6.51 5.45
CA ALA A 324 3.79 -7.89 5.81
C ALA A 324 4.10 -8.18 7.29
N GLU A 325 5.32 -7.86 7.74
CA GLU A 325 5.72 -8.04 9.14
C GLU A 325 5.01 -7.08 10.08
N ALA A 326 4.67 -5.87 9.63
CA ALA A 326 3.89 -4.92 10.39
C ALA A 326 2.45 -5.39 10.62
N VAL A 327 1.83 -6.05 9.62
CA VAL A 327 0.54 -6.74 9.77
C VAL A 327 0.66 -7.82 10.83
N GLY A 328 1.70 -8.66 10.73
CA GLY A 328 2.02 -9.68 11.72
C GLY A 328 2.22 -9.13 13.13
N ALA A 329 2.96 -8.03 13.27
CA ALA A 329 3.20 -7.36 14.55
C ALA A 329 1.92 -6.79 15.16
N CYS A 330 1.06 -6.16 14.36
CA CYS A 330 -0.27 -5.70 14.80
C CYS A 330 -1.17 -6.87 15.22
N ALA A 331 -1.11 -8.02 14.53
CA ALA A 331 -1.85 -9.23 14.90
C ALA A 331 -1.36 -9.83 16.22
N ILE A 332 -0.03 -9.97 16.40
CA ILE A 332 0.60 -10.34 17.68
C ILE A 332 0.13 -9.41 18.78
N ARG A 333 0.14 -8.09 18.54
CA ARG A 333 -0.26 -7.10 19.52
C ARG A 333 -1.72 -7.22 19.93
N ALA A 334 -2.61 -7.44 18.97
CA ALA A 334 -4.03 -7.68 19.25
C ALA A 334 -4.23 -8.89 20.18
N LEU A 335 -3.53 -10.01 19.90
CA LEU A 335 -3.58 -11.20 20.77
C LEU A 335 -3.02 -10.91 22.17
N LEU A 336 -1.90 -10.19 22.26
CA LEU A 336 -1.32 -9.81 23.54
C LEU A 336 -2.29 -9.01 24.40
N LEU A 337 -3.03 -8.08 23.81
CA LEU A 337 -4.03 -7.28 24.54
C LEU A 337 -5.23 -8.09 25.02
N GLU A 338 -5.59 -9.18 24.33
CA GLU A 338 -6.62 -10.12 24.79
C GLU A 338 -6.13 -10.98 25.97
N VAL A 339 -4.84 -11.31 26.00
CA VAL A 339 -4.25 -12.21 27.00
C VAL A 339 -3.76 -11.47 28.26
N LEU A 340 -3.29 -10.21 28.13
CA LEU A 340 -2.76 -9.40 29.24
C LEU A 340 -3.72 -9.23 30.44
N PRO A 341 -5.04 -9.00 30.26
CA PRO A 341 -6.00 -8.93 31.37
C PRO A 341 -6.07 -10.21 32.20
N ILE A 342 -5.69 -11.35 31.60
CA ILE A 342 -5.79 -12.69 32.19
C ILE A 342 -4.48 -13.05 32.94
N LEU A 343 -3.32 -12.56 32.50
CA LEU A 343 -2.00 -12.96 33.00
C LEU A 343 -1.36 -12.02 34.05
N GLY A 344 -1.94 -10.85 34.33
CA GLY A 344 -1.39 -9.90 35.31
C GLY A 344 -0.16 -9.11 34.81
N PRO A 345 0.57 -8.38 35.68
CA PRO A 345 1.52 -7.33 35.28
C PRO A 345 2.69 -7.82 34.38
N PRO A 346 3.30 -6.92 33.57
CA PRO A 346 4.11 -7.22 32.38
C PRO A 346 5.50 -7.84 32.62
N SER A 347 5.78 -8.35 33.83
CA SER A 347 7.07 -8.96 34.16
C SER A 347 7.27 -10.36 33.53
N SER A 348 6.33 -10.83 32.70
CA SER A 348 6.26 -12.19 32.16
C SER A 348 6.03 -12.27 30.63
N LEU A 349 6.34 -11.21 29.86
CA LEU A 349 6.22 -11.25 28.38
C LEU A 349 7.02 -12.39 27.72
N THR A 350 8.07 -12.90 28.39
CA THR A 350 8.89 -14.04 27.95
C THR A 350 8.23 -15.41 28.11
N ARG A 351 7.02 -15.49 28.70
CA ARG A 351 6.24 -16.75 28.84
C ARG A 351 4.96 -16.77 28.03
N ILE A 352 4.67 -15.72 27.25
CA ILE A 352 3.46 -15.70 26.44
C ILE A 352 3.67 -16.56 25.20
N VAL A 353 2.85 -17.58 25.09
CA VAL A 353 2.81 -18.52 23.97
C VAL A 353 1.61 -18.16 23.11
N LEU A 354 1.84 -18.00 21.81
CA LEU A 354 0.82 -17.68 20.82
C LEU A 354 0.49 -18.92 20.00
N SER A 355 -0.80 -19.24 19.88
CA SER A 355 -1.28 -20.30 19.00
C SER A 355 -1.10 -19.89 17.53
N ARG A 356 -0.60 -20.81 16.70
CA ARG A 356 -0.50 -20.61 15.24
C ARG A 356 -1.84 -20.21 14.63
N ASP A 357 -2.91 -20.90 14.99
CA ASP A 357 -4.23 -20.72 14.38
C ASP A 357 -4.82 -19.34 14.73
N GLU A 358 -4.67 -18.91 15.98
CA GLU A 358 -5.15 -17.61 16.45
C GLU A 358 -4.38 -16.46 15.79
N LEU A 359 -3.06 -16.62 15.65
CA LEU A 359 -2.21 -15.64 14.99
C LEU A 359 -2.54 -15.52 13.50
N LEU A 360 -2.63 -16.64 12.78
CA LEU A 360 -3.04 -16.63 11.37
C LEU A 360 -4.43 -16.03 11.19
N HIS A 361 -5.37 -16.32 12.11
CA HIS A 361 -6.70 -15.72 12.07
C HIS A 361 -6.67 -14.19 12.21
N LYS A 362 -5.89 -13.65 13.16
CA LYS A 362 -5.72 -12.20 13.32
C LYS A 362 -5.01 -11.55 12.14
N ILE A 363 -4.01 -12.23 11.56
CA ILE A 363 -3.33 -11.76 10.33
C ILE A 363 -4.34 -11.67 9.19
N LEU A 364 -5.14 -12.71 8.96
CA LEU A 364 -6.17 -12.74 7.91
C LEU A 364 -7.20 -11.63 8.09
N GLN A 365 -7.66 -11.38 9.32
CA GLN A 365 -8.58 -10.27 9.62
C GLN A 365 -8.01 -8.92 9.17
N LEU A 366 -6.71 -8.69 9.40
CA LEU A 366 -6.05 -7.44 9.04
C LEU A 366 -5.77 -7.33 7.54
N LEU A 367 -5.42 -8.45 6.89
CA LEU A 367 -5.27 -8.55 5.43
C LEU A 367 -6.59 -8.31 4.68
N GLN A 368 -7.71 -8.70 5.26
CA GLN A 368 -9.03 -8.45 4.67
C GLN A 368 -9.50 -7.00 4.90
N LEU A 369 -9.01 -6.33 5.96
CA LEU A 369 -9.34 -4.94 6.27
C LEU A 369 -8.57 -3.95 5.38
N LEU A 370 -7.29 -4.23 5.14
CA LEU A 370 -6.36 -3.34 4.46
C LEU A 370 -6.17 -3.74 2.99
N PRO A 371 -6.24 -2.81 2.01
CA PRO A 371 -6.05 -3.13 0.61
C PRO A 371 -4.66 -3.73 0.32
N PRO A 372 -4.54 -4.72 -0.58
CA PRO A 372 -3.26 -5.32 -0.96
C PRO A 372 -2.23 -4.28 -1.46
N THR A 373 -2.67 -3.24 -2.17
CA THR A 373 -1.79 -2.17 -2.68
C THR A 373 -1.10 -1.41 -1.56
N LEU A 374 -1.81 -1.17 -0.46
CA LEU A 374 -1.29 -0.45 0.69
C LEU A 374 -0.23 -1.29 1.43
N LEU A 375 -0.37 -2.62 1.38
CA LEU A 375 0.53 -3.60 1.97
C LEU A 375 1.64 -4.08 1.01
N GLY A 376 1.58 -3.70 -0.26
CA GLY A 376 2.52 -4.17 -1.27
C GLY A 376 2.39 -5.65 -1.64
N LEU A 377 1.23 -6.24 -1.37
CA LEU A 377 0.97 -7.64 -1.63
C LEU A 377 0.49 -7.81 -3.07
N GLN A 378 0.98 -8.87 -3.72
CA GLN A 378 0.53 -9.21 -5.06
C GLN A 378 -0.93 -9.68 -5.02
N PRO A 379 -1.81 -9.07 -5.84
CA PRO A 379 -3.25 -9.39 -5.84
C PRO A 379 -3.55 -10.80 -6.37
N CYS A 380 -2.60 -11.40 -7.10
CA CYS A 380 -2.72 -12.70 -7.73
C CYS A 380 -2.58 -13.88 -6.76
N GLN A 381 -2.15 -13.62 -5.52
CA GLN A 381 -1.98 -14.64 -4.48
C GLN A 381 -3.13 -14.56 -3.47
N PRO A 382 -3.68 -15.70 -3.03
CA PRO A 382 -4.77 -15.71 -2.06
C PRO A 382 -4.28 -15.26 -0.67
N SER A 383 -5.20 -14.72 0.15
CA SER A 383 -4.89 -14.22 1.50
C SER A 383 -4.29 -15.28 2.42
N ASP A 384 -4.65 -16.56 2.23
CA ASP A 384 -4.12 -17.66 3.03
C ASP A 384 -2.63 -17.86 2.78
N CYS A 385 -2.19 -17.76 1.52
CA CYS A 385 -0.76 -17.78 1.18
C CYS A 385 -0.02 -16.58 1.79
N HIS A 386 -0.63 -15.39 1.73
CA HIS A 386 -0.05 -14.19 2.35
C HIS A 386 0.07 -14.30 3.86
N SER A 387 -0.91 -14.91 4.54
CA SER A 387 -0.87 -15.06 6.00
C SER A 387 0.24 -16.00 6.46
N LEU A 388 0.49 -17.07 5.71
CA LEU A 388 1.61 -17.98 5.93
C LEU A 388 2.96 -17.31 5.64
N ASP A 389 3.09 -16.59 4.52
CA ASP A 389 4.31 -15.84 4.18
C ASP A 389 4.63 -14.76 5.24
N ILE A 390 3.60 -14.10 5.80
CA ILE A 390 3.77 -13.18 6.93
C ILE A 390 4.32 -13.93 8.15
N LEU A 391 3.73 -15.07 8.50
CA LEU A 391 4.20 -15.88 9.64
C LEU A 391 5.68 -16.28 9.46
N ASP A 392 6.04 -16.76 8.27
CA ASP A 392 7.41 -17.13 7.94
C ASP A 392 8.36 -15.93 8.06
N LYS A 393 7.94 -14.74 7.61
CA LYS A 393 8.73 -13.50 7.76
C LYS A 393 8.90 -13.09 9.22
N LEU A 394 7.91 -13.30 10.08
CA LEU A 394 8.04 -13.01 11.52
C LEU A 394 9.05 -13.97 12.19
N ILE A 395 9.05 -15.24 11.79
CA ILE A 395 10.02 -16.24 12.27
C ILE A 395 11.43 -15.89 11.77
N LEU A 396 11.58 -15.68 10.45
CA LEU A 396 12.85 -15.27 9.83
C LEU A 396 13.38 -13.95 10.39
N GLY A 397 12.47 -13.03 10.74
CA GLY A 397 12.77 -11.74 11.33
C GLY A 397 13.15 -11.81 12.82
N GLY A 398 13.12 -12.99 13.45
CA GLY A 398 13.46 -13.19 14.86
C GLY A 398 12.47 -12.55 15.82
N LEU A 399 11.19 -12.45 15.44
CA LEU A 399 10.10 -12.01 16.31
C LEU A 399 9.33 -13.18 16.92
N LEU A 400 9.39 -14.35 16.27
CA LEU A 400 8.75 -15.58 16.71
C LEU A 400 9.78 -16.72 16.72
N GLU A 401 9.77 -17.48 17.80
CA GLU A 401 10.51 -18.74 17.94
C GLU A 401 9.50 -19.87 18.14
N GLU A 402 9.63 -20.96 17.38
CA GLU A 402 8.77 -22.13 17.54
C GLU A 402 9.02 -22.78 18.91
N GLU A 403 7.94 -23.02 19.67
CA GLU A 403 8.04 -23.73 20.93
C GLU A 403 8.06 -25.24 20.70
N GLU A 404 9.21 -25.87 20.94
CA GLU A 404 9.29 -27.32 21.03
C GLU A 404 8.49 -27.81 22.25
N PRO A 405 7.54 -28.74 22.07
CA PRO A 405 6.77 -29.28 23.19
C PRO A 405 7.70 -29.98 24.17
N GLU A 406 7.59 -29.67 25.48
CA GLU A 406 8.43 -30.24 26.53
C GLU A 406 8.43 -31.79 26.56
N SER A 407 7.43 -32.42 25.92
CA SER A 407 7.33 -33.86 25.70
C SER A 407 8.47 -34.46 24.85
N GLU A 408 9.20 -33.67 24.05
CA GLU A 408 10.28 -34.17 23.17
C GLU A 408 11.68 -33.92 23.73
N ARG A 409 11.82 -33.18 24.83
CA ARG A 409 13.12 -32.96 25.51
C ARG A 409 13.63 -34.18 26.29
N GLY A 410 12.84 -35.24 26.36
CA GLY A 410 13.16 -36.47 27.07
C GLY A 410 13.23 -37.69 26.15
N GLY A 411 14.15 -37.73 25.17
CA GLY A 411 14.46 -38.99 24.51
C GLY A 411 15.19 -38.90 23.17
N CYS A 412 16.51 -39.09 23.23
CA CYS A 412 17.38 -39.67 22.21
C CYS A 412 17.69 -38.87 20.92
N ASP A 413 18.94 -38.39 20.87
CA ASP A 413 19.91 -38.41 19.76
C ASP A 413 19.44 -38.57 18.29
N VAL A 414 19.80 -37.53 17.50
CA VAL A 414 20.05 -37.45 16.05
C VAL A 414 18.84 -37.30 15.09
N ALA A 415 18.60 -36.07 14.65
CA ALA A 415 18.88 -35.63 13.26
C ALA A 415 18.79 -34.09 13.11
N PRO A 416 19.66 -33.43 12.33
CA PRO A 416 19.52 -32.01 12.02
C PRO A 416 18.37 -31.79 11.04
N TRP A 417 17.35 -31.02 11.45
CA TRP A 417 16.27 -30.60 10.55
C TRP A 417 16.82 -29.59 9.52
N HIS A 418 16.92 -30.03 8.27
CA HIS A 418 17.29 -29.19 7.15
C HIS A 418 16.11 -28.29 6.76
N PHE A 419 16.36 -26.97 6.77
CA PHE A 419 15.53 -25.94 6.13
C PHE A 419 15.06 -26.40 4.75
N LEU A 420 13.75 -26.63 4.57
CA LEU A 420 13.17 -26.87 3.26
C LEU A 420 12.81 -25.53 2.62
N ARG A 421 13.81 -24.97 1.92
CA ARG A 421 13.59 -24.06 0.80
C ARG A 421 12.95 -24.87 -0.34
N GLY A 422 11.70 -24.54 -0.67
CA GLY A 422 11.05 -24.88 -1.94
C GLY A 422 10.54 -26.31 -2.05
N CYS A 423 9.23 -26.50 -1.80
CA CYS A 423 8.44 -27.55 -2.43
C CYS A 423 7.04 -26.99 -2.72
N SER A 424 6.71 -26.97 -4.01
CA SER A 424 5.38 -26.87 -4.58
C SER A 424 4.43 -27.87 -3.94
N LEU A 425 3.36 -27.40 -3.28
CA LEU A 425 2.26 -28.28 -2.88
C LEU A 425 1.16 -28.22 -3.94
N GLY A 426 1.36 -28.96 -5.02
CA GLY A 426 0.30 -29.42 -5.88
C GLY A 426 -0.04 -30.87 -5.52
N SER A 427 -1.25 -31.08 -5.00
CA SER A 427 -2.12 -32.25 -5.25
C SER A 427 -3.09 -32.37 -4.08
N PHE A 428 -4.29 -31.81 -4.26
CA PHE A 428 -5.48 -32.33 -3.60
C PHE A 428 -5.77 -33.67 -4.29
N THR A 429 -5.52 -34.78 -3.60
CA THR A 429 -6.18 -36.03 -3.90
C THR A 429 -6.92 -36.50 -2.66
N ASP A 430 -8.18 -36.79 -2.93
CA ASP A 430 -9.21 -37.36 -2.07
C ASP A 430 -8.81 -38.75 -1.55
N ASP A 431 -9.56 -39.21 -0.56
CA ASP A 431 -9.58 -40.57 0.03
C ASP A 431 -8.57 -40.91 1.14
N SER A 432 -9.01 -40.79 2.40
CA SER A 432 -9.25 -41.99 3.24
C SER A 432 -9.55 -41.62 4.69
N ASP A 433 -10.76 -42.00 5.13
CA ASP A 433 -11.17 -42.09 6.52
C ASP A 433 -10.13 -42.85 7.36
N SER A 434 -9.53 -42.15 8.33
CA SER A 434 -8.79 -42.81 9.41
C SER A 434 -8.97 -42.00 10.69
N ASP A 435 -9.86 -42.50 11.54
CA ASP A 435 -10.12 -42.07 12.91
C ASP A 435 -8.86 -42.25 13.80
N SER A 436 -7.86 -41.40 13.59
CA SER A 436 -6.82 -41.17 14.58
C SER A 436 -6.89 -39.72 15.04
N GLU A 437 -7.68 -39.51 16.09
CA GLU A 437 -7.55 -38.44 17.09
C GLU A 437 -6.16 -38.53 17.77
N ARG A 438 -5.08 -38.43 16.98
CA ARG A 438 -3.81 -37.88 17.46
C ARG A 438 -3.93 -36.41 17.19
N GLY A 439 -4.42 -35.67 18.20
CA GLY A 439 -4.42 -34.22 18.15
C GLY A 439 -3.03 -33.75 17.73
N ALA A 440 -2.91 -33.25 16.51
CA ALA A 440 -1.69 -32.62 16.05
C ALA A 440 -1.32 -31.60 17.12
N ALA A 441 -0.09 -31.68 17.64
CA ALA A 441 0.39 -30.73 18.63
C ALA A 441 0.15 -29.33 18.04
N LYS A 442 -0.72 -28.55 18.69
CA LYS A 442 -1.02 -27.20 18.23
C LYS A 442 0.29 -26.43 18.22
N GLN A 443 0.73 -26.03 17.03
CA GLN A 443 1.98 -25.31 16.89
C GLN A 443 1.85 -23.97 17.59
N CYS A 444 2.85 -23.67 18.41
CA CYS A 444 2.86 -22.57 19.34
C CYS A 444 4.17 -21.79 19.17
N TYR A 445 4.09 -20.48 19.31
CA TYR A 445 5.23 -19.59 19.14
C TYR A 445 5.49 -18.77 20.40
N LYS A 446 6.77 -18.61 20.74
CA LYS A 446 7.25 -17.68 21.75
C LYS A 446 7.68 -16.38 21.09
N LEU A 447 7.41 -15.27 21.77
CA LEU A 447 7.89 -13.97 21.34
C LEU A 447 9.37 -13.82 21.64
N SER A 448 10.12 -13.42 20.62
CA SER A 448 11.53 -13.07 20.70
C SER A 448 11.75 -11.64 20.23
N GLU A 449 12.91 -11.09 20.58
CA GLU A 449 13.30 -9.75 20.16
C GLU A 449 14.54 -9.86 19.25
N PRO A 450 14.51 -9.26 18.05
CA PRO A 450 15.63 -9.37 17.13
C PRO A 450 16.86 -8.67 17.68
N GLN A 451 18.02 -9.27 17.44
CA GLN A 451 19.30 -8.68 17.83
C GLN A 451 19.54 -7.35 17.08
N GLY A 452 20.01 -6.34 17.81
CA GLY A 452 20.46 -5.07 17.22
C GLY A 452 19.40 -3.97 17.11
N PHE A 453 18.10 -4.29 17.08
CA PHE A 453 17.02 -3.30 17.02
C PHE A 453 15.97 -3.53 18.12
N PRO A 454 16.23 -3.11 19.38
CA PRO A 454 15.27 -3.28 20.45
C PRO A 454 13.99 -2.48 20.17
N GLY A 455 12.86 -3.05 20.55
CA GLY A 455 11.52 -2.53 20.26
C GLY A 455 11.09 -2.69 18.80
N PHE A 456 11.65 -3.65 18.06
CA PHE A 456 11.29 -3.85 16.64
C PHE A 456 9.80 -4.16 16.44
N LEU A 457 9.20 -5.01 17.29
CA LEU A 457 7.77 -5.30 17.25
C LEU A 457 6.93 -4.00 17.37
N LEU A 458 7.27 -3.14 18.33
CA LEU A 458 6.59 -1.85 18.53
C LEU A 458 6.79 -0.91 17.34
N PHE A 459 8.00 -0.86 16.79
CA PHE A 459 8.31 -0.08 15.60
C PHE A 459 7.45 -0.55 14.41
N LEU A 460 7.35 -1.86 14.19
CA LEU A 460 6.49 -2.45 13.17
C LEU A 460 5.01 -2.09 13.37
N CYS A 461 4.46 -2.23 14.59
CA CYS A 461 3.10 -1.78 14.87
C CYS A 461 2.89 -0.29 14.55
N ARG A 462 3.88 0.55 14.88
CA ARG A 462 3.83 1.99 14.60
C ARG A 462 3.90 2.32 13.11
N LEU A 463 4.48 1.46 12.26
CA LEU A 463 4.47 1.66 10.79
C LEU A 463 3.05 1.63 10.21
N LEU A 464 2.16 0.77 10.74
CA LEU A 464 0.75 0.71 10.31
C LEU A 464 -0.17 1.65 11.10
N SER A 465 0.28 2.19 12.23
CA SER A 465 -0.51 3.09 13.06
C SER A 465 -1.17 4.25 12.30
N PRO A 466 -0.51 4.98 11.37
CA PRO A 466 -1.18 6.04 10.60
C PRO A 466 -2.38 5.53 9.80
N ILE A 467 -2.24 4.36 9.18
CA ILE A 467 -3.30 3.75 8.36
C ILE A 467 -4.47 3.33 9.24
N LEU A 468 -4.19 2.55 10.27
CA LEU A 468 -5.22 2.02 11.17
C LEU A 468 -5.91 3.14 11.96
N HIS A 469 -5.17 4.20 12.32
CA HIS A 469 -5.72 5.40 12.92
C HIS A 469 -6.64 6.13 11.95
N THR A 470 -6.23 6.37 10.70
CA THR A 470 -7.09 6.97 9.68
C THR A 470 -8.36 6.16 9.46
N TYR A 471 -8.28 4.83 9.41
CA TYR A 471 -9.45 3.96 9.30
C TYR A 471 -10.36 4.07 10.54
N GLY A 472 -9.81 4.07 11.75
CA GLY A 472 -10.57 4.27 12.99
C GLY A 472 -11.27 5.63 13.05
N ARG A 473 -10.59 6.70 12.63
CA ARG A 473 -11.17 8.04 12.50
C ARG A 473 -12.24 8.09 11.40
N ALA A 474 -12.03 7.42 10.27
CA ALA A 474 -13.02 7.33 9.21
C ALA A 474 -14.32 6.66 9.71
N VAL A 475 -14.26 5.66 10.60
CA VAL A 475 -15.46 5.09 11.25
C VAL A 475 -16.20 6.12 12.09
N GLN A 476 -15.49 6.91 12.90
CA GLN A 476 -16.10 7.99 13.69
C GLN A 476 -16.71 9.08 12.79
N PHE A 477 -16.07 9.34 11.65
CA PHE A 477 -16.56 10.28 10.67
C PHE A 477 -17.90 9.84 10.06
N LEU A 478 -18.20 8.54 9.97
CA LEU A 478 -19.48 8.03 9.44
C LEU A 478 -20.72 8.54 10.20
N GLU A 479 -20.56 9.02 11.44
CA GLU A 479 -21.65 9.57 12.27
C GLU A 479 -22.03 11.01 11.92
N ARG A 480 -21.10 11.76 11.32
CA ARG A 480 -21.19 13.21 11.11
C ARG A 480 -21.80 13.70 9.79
N PRO A 481 -21.85 12.98 8.64
CA PRO A 481 -22.19 13.61 7.38
C PRO A 481 -23.70 13.59 7.11
N PRO A 482 -24.24 14.55 6.32
CA PRO A 482 -25.50 14.34 5.65
C PRO A 482 -25.33 13.24 4.58
N TRP A 483 -26.10 12.15 4.71
CA TRP A 483 -26.19 11.12 3.68
C TRP A 483 -27.44 11.36 2.81
N PRO A 484 -27.40 11.11 1.49
CA PRO A 484 -26.27 10.69 0.65
C PRO A 484 -25.40 11.87 0.16
N GLN A 485 -24.15 11.62 -0.23
CA GLN A 485 -23.20 12.65 -0.68
C GLN A 485 -22.23 12.15 -1.78
N PRO A 486 -21.67 13.03 -2.64
CA PRO A 486 -20.65 12.64 -3.62
C PRO A 486 -19.35 12.10 -2.99
N GLU A 487 -18.64 11.22 -3.69
CA GLU A 487 -17.34 10.68 -3.25
C GLU A 487 -16.28 11.77 -3.02
N ALA A 488 -16.22 12.78 -3.89
CA ALA A 488 -15.27 13.89 -3.75
C ALA A 488 -15.50 14.68 -2.45
N ASP A 489 -16.76 15.06 -2.18
CA ASP A 489 -17.13 15.83 -0.99
C ASP A 489 -16.86 15.04 0.30
N TYR A 490 -17.12 13.72 0.29
CA TYR A 490 -16.78 12.84 1.40
C TYR A 490 -15.28 12.87 1.72
N VAL A 491 -14.42 12.78 0.71
CA VAL A 491 -12.97 12.72 0.89
C VAL A 491 -12.43 14.05 1.41
N GLU A 492 -12.90 15.19 0.90
CA GLU A 492 -12.50 16.50 1.43
C GLU A 492 -12.93 16.69 2.88
N ALA A 493 -14.19 16.37 3.19
CA ALA A 493 -14.71 16.50 4.55
C ALA A 493 -14.00 15.55 5.55
N LEU A 494 -13.63 14.34 5.10
CA LEU A 494 -12.82 13.43 5.89
C LEU A 494 -11.41 13.99 6.13
N LEU A 495 -10.79 14.63 5.13
CA LEU A 495 -9.46 15.24 5.28
C LEU A 495 -9.47 16.42 6.26
N GLU A 496 -10.48 17.28 6.20
CA GLU A 496 -10.69 18.35 7.18
C GLU A 496 -10.85 17.76 8.58
N PHE A 497 -11.67 16.72 8.74
CA PHE A 497 -11.85 16.04 10.02
C PHE A 497 -10.57 15.36 10.55
N LEU A 498 -9.73 14.82 9.68
CA LEU A 498 -8.43 14.25 10.05
C LEU A 498 -7.40 15.33 10.43
N ALA A 499 -7.53 16.55 9.89
CA ALA A 499 -6.65 17.67 10.21
C ALA A 499 -6.94 18.29 11.58
N GLU A 500 -8.18 18.16 12.08
CA GLU A 500 -8.55 18.59 13.45
C GLU A 500 -7.94 17.71 14.55
N ASP A 501 -7.48 16.50 14.21
CA ASP A 501 -6.92 15.55 15.16
C ASP A 501 -5.43 15.83 15.42
N GLU A 502 -5.05 16.01 16.69
CA GLU A 502 -3.67 16.23 17.13
C GLU A 502 -2.73 15.10 16.67
N TYR A 503 -3.25 13.86 16.65
CA TYR A 503 -2.56 12.65 16.20
C TYR A 503 -2.90 12.28 14.75
N GLY A 504 -3.67 13.12 14.07
CA GLY A 504 -4.12 12.94 12.70
C GLY A 504 -2.99 12.95 11.68
N TYR A 505 -3.28 12.30 10.55
CA TYR A 505 -2.48 12.27 9.34
C TYR A 505 -3.42 12.64 8.19
N PRO A 506 -3.56 13.94 7.83
CA PRO A 506 -4.40 14.35 6.71
C PRO A 506 -3.70 13.97 5.39
N ASP A 507 -3.71 12.68 5.08
CA ASP A 507 -3.18 12.10 3.85
C ASP A 507 -4.33 11.65 2.96
N ARG A 508 -4.47 12.32 1.81
CA ARG A 508 -5.51 12.02 0.81
C ARG A 508 -5.45 10.57 0.34
N SER A 509 -4.26 9.99 0.21
CA SER A 509 -4.13 8.58 -0.22
C SER A 509 -4.74 7.61 0.80
N LEU A 510 -4.55 7.88 2.10
CA LEU A 510 -5.13 7.08 3.18
C LEU A 510 -6.63 7.30 3.32
N ALA A 511 -7.12 8.53 3.14
CA ALA A 511 -8.55 8.84 3.12
C ALA A 511 -9.26 8.08 1.99
N LEU A 512 -8.71 8.14 0.77
CA LEU A 512 -9.21 7.38 -0.40
C LEU A 512 -9.14 5.86 -0.19
N SER A 513 -8.06 5.37 0.43
CA SER A 513 -7.92 3.95 0.77
C SER A 513 -9.02 3.51 1.75
N SER A 514 -9.28 4.29 2.80
CA SER A 514 -10.31 3.99 3.79
C SER A 514 -11.71 3.96 3.17
N LEU A 515 -12.00 4.90 2.28
CA LEU A 515 -13.25 4.93 1.52
C LEU A 515 -13.42 3.66 0.69
N GLN A 516 -12.40 3.28 -0.08
CA GLN A 516 -12.45 2.07 -0.91
C GLN A 516 -12.66 0.82 -0.07
N SER A 517 -11.92 0.65 1.03
CA SER A 517 -12.11 -0.48 1.94
C SER A 517 -13.52 -0.51 2.54
N PHE A 518 -14.11 0.64 2.87
CA PHE A 518 -15.48 0.69 3.39
C PHE A 518 -16.52 0.33 2.33
N LYS A 519 -16.25 0.61 1.05
CA LYS A 519 -17.07 0.12 -0.07
C LYS A 519 -16.91 -1.40 -0.22
N ASP A 520 -15.67 -1.91 -0.21
CA ASP A 520 -15.37 -3.35 -0.37
C ASP A 520 -15.87 -4.22 0.79
N MET A 521 -16.02 -3.63 1.99
CA MET A 521 -16.61 -4.25 3.17
C MET A 521 -18.13 -4.07 3.28
N GLY A 522 -18.77 -3.36 2.34
CA GLY A 522 -20.22 -3.12 2.34
C GLY A 522 -20.68 -2.21 3.48
N VAL A 523 -19.79 -1.36 4.01
CA VAL A 523 -20.14 -0.29 4.96
C VAL A 523 -20.79 0.87 4.22
N LEU A 524 -20.29 1.17 3.02
CA LEU A 524 -20.78 2.21 2.13
C LEU A 524 -21.27 1.59 0.82
N GLU A 525 -22.42 2.05 0.35
CA GLU A 525 -23.05 1.66 -0.91
C GLU A 525 -23.05 2.85 -1.89
N GLU A 526 -22.90 2.55 -3.18
CA GLU A 526 -23.03 3.53 -4.24
C GLU A 526 -24.48 3.55 -4.77
N LEU A 527 -25.11 4.71 -4.70
CA LEU A 527 -26.42 4.99 -5.27
C LEU A 527 -26.23 5.72 -6.60
N GLN A 528 -26.69 5.11 -7.69
CA GLN A 528 -26.69 5.76 -9.00
C GLN A 528 -27.87 6.74 -9.08
N THR A 529 -27.57 8.04 -9.15
CA THR A 529 -28.56 9.11 -9.34
C THR A 529 -28.39 9.77 -10.71
N PRO A 530 -29.44 10.41 -11.26
CA PRO A 530 -29.33 11.14 -12.54
C PRO A 530 -28.31 12.28 -12.52
N THR A 531 -27.88 12.73 -11.34
CA THR A 531 -26.86 13.77 -11.12
C THR A 531 -25.46 13.21 -10.86
N GLY A 532 -25.29 11.88 -10.75
CA GLY A 532 -24.00 11.23 -10.49
C GLY A 532 -24.09 10.08 -9.47
N LEU A 533 -22.95 9.49 -9.14
CA LEU A 533 -22.83 8.48 -8.09
C LEU A 533 -22.78 9.16 -6.72
N LEU A 534 -23.67 8.76 -5.81
CA LEU A 534 -23.68 9.23 -4.43
C LEU A 534 -23.39 8.07 -3.48
N LEU A 535 -22.66 8.34 -2.40
CA LEU A 535 -22.37 7.39 -1.34
C LEU A 535 -23.49 7.43 -0.29
N GLN A 536 -23.89 6.25 0.19
CA GLN A 536 -24.85 6.06 1.27
C GLN A 536 -24.35 4.99 2.26
N LEU A 537 -24.69 5.11 3.55
CA LEU A 537 -24.47 4.04 4.52
C LEU A 537 -25.39 2.84 4.23
N SER A 538 -24.78 1.66 4.17
CA SER A 538 -25.54 0.41 4.05
C SER A 538 -26.45 0.20 5.26
N GLN A 539 -27.55 -0.53 5.06
CA GLN A 539 -28.53 -0.78 6.12
C GLN A 539 -27.95 -1.26 7.47
N PRO A 540 -26.97 -2.20 7.54
CA PRO A 540 -26.43 -2.64 8.83
C PRO A 540 -25.72 -1.51 9.59
N PHE A 541 -25.06 -0.58 8.90
CA PHE A 541 -24.26 0.48 9.53
C PHE A 541 -25.02 1.79 9.78
N GLN A 542 -26.32 1.83 9.49
CA GLN A 542 -27.21 2.90 9.97
C GLN A 542 -27.37 2.86 11.50
N SER A 543 -27.23 1.68 12.12
CA SER A 543 -27.22 1.52 13.58
C SER A 543 -25.89 1.96 14.18
N ALA A 544 -25.94 2.82 15.20
CA ALA A 544 -24.75 3.26 15.95
C ALA A 544 -23.97 2.08 16.57
N SER A 545 -24.66 1.07 17.10
CA SER A 545 -24.02 -0.11 17.71
C SER A 545 -23.14 -0.89 16.72
N ASN A 546 -23.54 -0.98 15.45
CA ASN A 546 -22.73 -1.68 14.44
C ASN A 546 -21.51 -0.85 14.02
N ARG A 547 -21.63 0.48 14.02
CA ARG A 547 -20.47 1.39 13.82
C ARG A 547 -19.49 1.30 14.99
N GLU A 548 -19.99 1.23 16.22
CA GLU A 548 -19.15 1.02 17.42
C GLU A 548 -18.40 -0.32 17.35
N LYS A 549 -19.05 -1.40 16.90
CA LYS A 549 -18.39 -2.70 16.69
C LYS A 549 -17.29 -2.64 15.63
N LEU A 550 -17.53 -1.95 14.51
CA LEU A 550 -16.50 -1.73 13.48
C LEU A 550 -15.33 -0.92 14.05
N GLY A 551 -15.62 0.13 14.83
CA GLY A 551 -14.61 0.91 15.53
C GLY A 551 -13.78 0.05 16.49
N ALA A 552 -14.43 -0.77 17.32
CA ALA A 552 -13.77 -1.68 18.25
C ALA A 552 -12.90 -2.73 17.53
N PHE A 553 -13.38 -3.26 16.40
CA PHE A 553 -12.63 -4.19 15.57
C PHE A 553 -11.35 -3.56 15.01
N ILE A 554 -11.38 -2.33 14.53
CA ILE A 554 -10.16 -1.65 14.06
C ILE A 554 -9.26 -1.32 15.26
N HIS A 555 -9.86 -0.91 16.37
CA HIS A 555 -9.14 -0.47 17.56
C HIS A 555 -8.30 -1.58 18.22
N GLN A 556 -8.69 -2.84 18.06
CA GLN A 556 -7.92 -3.99 18.56
C GLN A 556 -6.49 -4.03 17.97
N PHE A 557 -6.29 -3.47 16.77
CA PHE A 557 -4.99 -3.43 16.08
C PHE A 557 -4.24 -2.10 16.29
N THR A 558 -4.89 -1.07 16.85
CA THR A 558 -4.29 0.27 17.03
C THR A 558 -3.75 0.52 18.43
N GLN A 559 -4.21 -0.20 19.45
CA GLN A 559 -3.79 0.04 20.84
C GLN A 559 -2.29 -0.23 21.02
N LEU A 560 -1.51 0.84 21.11
CA LEU A 560 -0.07 0.88 21.34
C LEU A 560 0.31 1.09 22.81
#